data_AF-A0AB74THC7-F1
#
_entry.id   AF-A0AB74THC7-F1
#
_cell.length_a   1.000
_cell.length_b   1.000
_cell.length_c   1.000
_cell.angle_alpha   90.00
_cell.angle_beta   90.00
_cell.angle_gamma   90.00
#
_symmetry.space_group_name_H-M   'P 1'
#
loop_
_entity.id
_entity.type
_entity.pdbx_description
1 polymer ?
#
loop_
_entity_poly.entity_id
_entity_poly.type
_entity_poly.pdbx_seq_one_letter_code
_entity_poly.pdbx_strand_id
1 'polypeptide(L)' 'MSLNSINGVLTTHAAGIPVIMVPDTVEPTDEVQGKALAILDSLAEVKQWLTQHHSIKS' A
#
# COMPACT_ATOMS: atom_id res chain seq x y z
N MET A 1 -8.10 -1.55 16.41
CA MET A 1 -8.30 -1.38 14.95
C MET A 1 -6.90 -1.36 14.34
N SER A 2 -6.53 -2.42 13.63
CA SER A 2 -5.14 -2.68 13.22
C SER A 2 -5.02 -2.53 11.70
N LEU A 3 -3.94 -1.92 11.23
CA LEU A 3 -3.71 -1.54 9.82
C LEU A 3 -3.60 -2.76 8.87
N ASN A 4 -3.45 -3.96 9.43
CA ASN A 4 -3.27 -5.24 8.75
C ASN A 4 -4.57 -5.91 8.29
N SER A 5 -5.72 -5.22 8.39
CA SER A 5 -7.00 -5.69 7.85
C SER A 5 -7.37 -4.88 6.62
N ILE A 6 -8.13 -5.48 5.69
CA ILE A 6 -8.73 -4.81 4.53
C ILE A 6 -9.48 -3.54 4.95
N ASN A 7 -10.15 -3.57 6.10
CA ASN A 7 -10.84 -2.40 6.67
C ASN A 7 -9.87 -1.27 7.08
N GLY A 8 -8.64 -1.61 7.47
CA GLY A 8 -7.57 -0.64 7.74
C GLY A 8 -7.13 0.08 6.47
N VAL A 9 -6.88 -0.67 5.37
CA VAL A 9 -6.52 -0.13 4.05
C VAL A 9 -7.59 0.82 3.52
N LEU A 10 -8.86 0.41 3.56
CA LEU A 10 -9.98 1.22 3.06
C LEU A 10 -10.19 2.49 3.89
N THR A 11 -9.98 2.44 5.21
CA THR A 11 -10.07 3.62 6.09
C THR A 11 -8.94 4.62 5.82
N THR A 12 -7.71 4.14 5.60
CA THR A 12 -6.55 5.00 5.28
C THR A 12 -6.71 5.68 3.92
N HIS A 13 -7.22 4.98 2.91
CA HIS A 13 -7.56 5.59 1.61
C HIS A 13 -8.65 6.66 1.75
N ALA A 14 -9.69 6.43 2.57
CA ALA A 14 -10.76 7.41 2.80
C ALA A 14 -10.27 8.72 3.46
N ALA A 15 -9.12 8.70 4.13
CA ALA A 15 -8.47 9.89 4.70
C ALA A 15 -7.58 10.65 3.69
N GLY A 16 -7.52 10.23 2.42
CA GLY A 16 -6.64 10.80 1.39
C GLY A 16 -5.18 10.41 1.53
N ILE A 17 -4.89 9.39 2.36
CA ILE A 17 -3.53 8.90 2.58
C ILE A 17 -3.25 7.79 1.56
N PRO A 18 -2.21 7.93 0.72
CA PRO A 18 -1.85 6.90 -0.23
C PRO A 18 -1.45 5.60 0.45
N VAL A 19 -1.93 4.46 -0.08
CA VAL A 19 -1.66 3.13 0.47
C VAL A 19 -0.88 2.28 -0.54
N ILE A 20 0.16 1.59 -0.06
CA ILE A 20 0.83 0.51 -0.79
C ILE A 20 0.44 -0.80 -0.07
N MET A 21 -0.10 -1.77 -0.82
CA MET A 21 -0.46 -3.08 -0.27
C MET A 21 0.67 -4.09 -0.48
N VAL A 22 0.93 -4.89 0.55
CA VAL A 22 1.80 -6.07 0.48
C VAL A 22 0.98 -7.29 0.90
N PRO A 23 0.52 -8.13 -0.04
CA PRO A 23 -0.28 -9.30 0.29
C PRO A 23 0.59 -10.41 0.89
N ASP A 24 0.35 -10.77 2.16
CA ASP A 24 1.01 -11.95 2.76
C ASP A 24 0.26 -13.25 2.45
N THR A 25 -1.07 -13.26 2.56
CA THR A 25 -1.89 -14.49 2.46
C THR A 25 -3.24 -14.25 1.80
N VAL A 26 -3.59 -12.99 1.53
CA VAL A 26 -4.87 -12.61 0.93
C VAL A 26 -4.58 -11.85 -0.35
N GLU A 27 -5.12 -12.35 -1.45
CA GLU A 27 -5.02 -11.66 -2.74
C GLU A 27 -5.76 -10.32 -2.69
N PRO A 28 -5.20 -9.26 -3.30
CA PRO A 28 -5.89 -7.99 -3.42
C PRO A 28 -7.20 -8.16 -4.18
N THR A 29 -8.29 -7.60 -3.65
CA THR A 29 -9.54 -7.49 -4.41
C THR A 29 -9.45 -6.37 -5.45
N ASP A 30 -10.23 -6.44 -6.52
CA ASP A 30 -10.30 -5.41 -7.58
C ASP A 30 -10.47 -3.99 -7.02
N GLU A 31 -11.25 -3.84 -5.94
CA GLU A 31 -11.44 -2.56 -5.26
C GLU A 31 -10.14 -2.02 -4.64
N VAL A 32 -9.32 -2.90 -4.05
CA VAL A 32 -8.03 -2.50 -3.48
C VAL A 32 -7.03 -2.20 -4.58
N GLN A 33 -7.06 -2.94 -5.69
CA GLN A 33 -6.23 -2.64 -6.86
C GLN A 33 -6.52 -1.25 -7.44
N GLY A 34 -7.79 -0.84 -7.48
CA GLY A 34 -8.18 0.48 -7.97
C GLY A 34 -7.86 1.66 -7.04
N LYS A 35 -7.53 1.38 -5.76
CA LYS A 35 -7.33 2.40 -4.72
C LYS A 35 -5.90 2.46 -4.17
N ALA A 36 -5.12 1.39 -4.31
CA ALA A 36 -3.74 1.36 -3.87
C ALA A 36 -2.84 2.10 -4.88
N LEU A 37 -1.80 2.79 -4.38
CA LEU A 37 -0.75 3.36 -5.23
C LEU A 37 0.07 2.28 -5.92
N ALA A 38 0.31 1.18 -5.20
CA ALA A 38 1.05 0.02 -5.68
C ALA A 38 0.66 -1.20 -4.86
N ILE A 39 0.76 -2.37 -5.49
CA ILE A 39 0.70 -3.67 -4.84
C ILE A 39 2.04 -4.32 -5.10
N LEU A 40 2.74 -4.71 -4.04
CA LEU A 40 4.11 -5.21 -4.11
C LEU A 40 4.22 -6.50 -3.31
N ASP A 41 5.05 -7.44 -3.75
CA ASP A 41 5.08 -8.78 -3.16
C ASP A 41 5.86 -8.83 -1.83
N SER A 42 6.60 -7.78 -1.50
CA SER A 42 7.41 -7.73 -0.29
C SER A 42 7.68 -6.32 0.22
N LEU A 43 7.98 -6.20 1.53
CA LEU A 43 8.46 -4.94 2.13
C LEU A 43 9.80 -4.47 1.53
N ALA A 44 10.59 -5.38 0.95
CA ALA A 44 11.83 -5.01 0.26
C ALA A 44 11.53 -4.21 -1.02
N GLU A 45 10.51 -4.61 -1.77
CA GLU A 45 10.03 -3.87 -2.93
C GLU A 45 9.38 -2.55 -2.54
N VAL A 46 8.66 -2.49 -1.42
CA VAL A 46 8.13 -1.21 -0.90
C VAL A 46 9.27 -0.19 -0.70
N LYS A 47 10.40 -0.62 -0.12
CA LYS A 47 11.56 0.25 0.06
C LYS A 47 12.11 0.74 -1.28
N GLN A 48 12.27 -0.15 -2.27
CA GLN A 48 12.74 0.24 -3.60
C GLN A 48 11.78 1.20 -4.28
N TRP A 49 10.48 0.91 -4.23
CA TRP A 49 9.43 1.75 -4.79
C TRP A 49 9.46 3.15 -4.19
N LEU A 50 9.59 3.25 -2.86
CA LEU A 50 9.74 4.53 -2.16
C LEU A 50 11.02 5.25 -2.58
N THR A 51 12.16 4.57 -2.69
CA THR A 51 13.40 5.22 -3.17
C THR A 51 13.29 5.75 -4.61
N GLN A 52 12.56 5.05 -5.48
CA GLN A 52 12.35 5.48 -6.87
C GLN A 52 11.35 6.63 -7.00
N HIS A 53 10.33 6.69 -6.15
CA HIS A 53 9.25 7.68 -6.23
C HIS A 53 9.41 8.86 -5.27
N HIS A 54 10.36 8.80 -4.33
CA HIS A 54 10.67 9.89 -3.43
C HIS A 54 11.94 10.59 -3.91
N SER A 55 11.78 11.78 -4.50
CA SER A 55 12.83 12.80 -4.50
C SER A 55 13.06 13.26 -3.06
N ILE A 56 13.70 12.44 -2.23
CA ILE A 56 14.21 12.91 -0.95
C ILE A 56 15.42 13.76 -1.29
N LYS A 57 15.20 15.08 -1.48
CA LYS A 57 16.31 16.03 -1.46
C LYS A 57 16.97 15.87 -0.09
N SER A 58 18.25 15.51 -0.15
CA SER A 58 19.17 15.34 0.97
C SER A 58 19.21 16.56 1.88
#